data_AF-A0A955P8W8-F1
#
_entry.id   AF-A0A955P8W8-F1
#
_cell.length_a   1.000
_cell.length_b   1.000
_cell.length_c   1.000
_cell.angle_alpha   90.00
_cell.angle_beta   90.00
_cell.angle_gamma   90.00
#
_symmetry.space_group_name_H-M   'P 1'
#
loop_
_entity.id
_entity.type
_entity.pdbx_description
1 polymer ?
#
loop_
_entity_poly.entity_id
_entity_poly.type
_entity_poly.pdbx_seq_one_letter_code
_entity_poly.pdbx_strand_id
1 'polypeptide(L)'
;MMSGIRLLSFFALSFIASGLGWDSLSMARPNAIAGILYNEDDSNRFMIDPPGEMTTKTLDKLVDDLAGTHVTTYIICCCAKNANYPSEAWSVYGDGFDPNLDNTQPFFGDVDPAGRDGLRRWAHNLQKMTAEGIDTNAYIIERSREKGISPWISIRMNDAHDAPLKESPLHSRFFMDHPEFRRKTGSVGAWTDVCLD
;
A
#
# COMPACT_ATOMS: atom_id res chain seq x y z
N MET A 1 -68.75 -21.16 11.91
CA MET A 1 -67.29 -21.42 11.86
C MET A 1 -66.65 -20.16 11.28
N MET A 2 -66.29 -19.20 12.13
CA MET A 2 -64.97 -19.02 12.79
C MET A 2 -63.83 -18.65 11.84
N SER A 3 -63.13 -17.58 12.24
CA SER A 3 -61.85 -17.03 11.73
C SER A 3 -61.96 -16.13 10.49
N GLY A 4 -61.54 -14.86 10.48
CA GLY A 4 -60.85 -14.03 11.46
C GLY A 4 -60.23 -12.83 10.75
N ILE A 5 -60.91 -11.67 10.78
CA ILE A 5 -60.36 -10.39 10.29
C ILE A 5 -60.11 -9.52 11.52
N ARG A 6 -58.85 -9.31 11.88
CA ARG A 6 -58.46 -8.34 12.90
C ARG A 6 -58.37 -6.96 12.24
N LEU A 7 -59.31 -6.09 12.60
CA LEU A 7 -59.24 -4.64 12.37
C LEU A 7 -57.99 -4.07 13.06
N LEU A 8 -57.26 -3.23 12.33
CA LEU A 8 -56.16 -2.41 12.86
C LEU A 8 -56.72 -1.40 13.88
N SER A 9 -56.27 -1.54 15.12
CA SER A 9 -56.44 -0.51 16.16
C SER A 9 -55.43 0.61 15.92
N PHE A 10 -55.93 1.83 15.71
CA PHE A 10 -55.17 3.06 15.83
C PHE A 10 -54.78 3.27 17.30
N PHE A 11 -53.49 3.16 17.61
CA PHE A 11 -52.92 3.73 18.83
C PHE A 11 -52.09 4.96 18.44
N ALA A 12 -52.65 6.13 18.68
CA ALA A 12 -51.89 7.37 18.74
C ALA A 12 -51.12 7.37 20.06
N LEU A 13 -49.80 7.11 20.02
CA LEU A 13 -48.94 7.37 21.16
C LEU A 13 -48.37 8.78 21.02
N SER A 14 -48.93 9.69 21.82
CA SER A 14 -48.41 11.02 22.08
C SER A 14 -47.00 10.88 22.67
N PHE A 15 -45.98 11.39 21.96
CA PHE A 15 -44.64 11.57 22.52
C PHE A 15 -44.72 12.69 23.57
N ILE A 16 -44.69 12.31 24.85
CA ILE A 16 -44.41 13.25 25.93
C ILE A 16 -42.91 13.54 25.84
N ALA A 17 -42.58 14.76 25.39
CA ALA A 17 -41.24 15.31 25.47
C ALA A 17 -40.89 15.59 26.94
N SER A 18 -40.47 14.55 27.67
CA SER A 18 -39.86 14.70 28.99
C SER A 18 -38.33 14.77 28.84
N GLY A 19 -37.84 15.99 28.66
CA GLY A 19 -36.68 16.54 29.38
C GLY A 19 -35.46 15.65 29.66
N LEU A 20 -34.98 14.86 28.71
CA LEU A 20 -33.60 14.35 28.75
C LEU A 20 -32.79 15.17 27.75
N GLY A 21 -32.02 16.10 28.32
CA GLY A 21 -31.15 17.00 27.58
C GLY A 21 -30.23 16.24 26.64
N TRP A 22 -30.03 16.82 25.46
CA TRP A 22 -29.02 16.40 24.49
C TRP A 22 -27.59 16.71 24.94
N ASP A 23 -27.44 17.19 26.18
CA ASP A 23 -26.17 17.56 26.79
C ASP A 23 -25.65 16.38 27.62
N SER A 24 -24.78 15.54 27.04
CA SER A 24 -23.67 14.84 27.73
C SER A 24 -23.20 13.50 27.13
N LEU A 25 -23.52 13.17 25.87
CA LEU A 25 -22.58 12.35 25.11
C LEU A 25 -21.52 13.27 24.51
N SER A 26 -20.60 13.73 25.38
CA SER A 26 -19.28 14.15 24.93
C SER A 26 -18.68 12.94 24.23
N MET A 27 -18.87 12.84 22.92
CA MET A 27 -18.03 11.98 22.11
C MET A 27 -16.64 12.56 22.29
N ALA A 28 -15.84 11.92 23.15
CA ALA A 28 -14.45 12.27 23.33
C ALA A 28 -13.87 12.43 21.93
N ARG A 29 -13.44 13.66 21.60
CA ARG A 29 -12.76 13.87 20.32
C ARG A 29 -11.61 12.88 20.32
N PRO A 30 -11.45 12.07 19.25
CA PRO A 30 -10.27 11.24 19.13
C PRO A 30 -9.06 12.12 19.44
N ASN A 31 -8.17 11.65 20.32
CA ASN A 31 -6.94 12.38 20.59
C ASN A 31 -6.30 12.73 19.25
N ALA A 32 -5.93 13.99 19.06
CA ALA A 32 -5.23 14.38 17.85
C ALA A 32 -3.99 13.49 17.70
N ILE A 33 -3.70 13.04 16.47
CA ILE A 33 -2.46 12.32 16.19
C ILE A 33 -1.31 13.28 16.55
N ALA A 34 -0.60 12.97 17.62
CA ALA A 34 0.53 13.74 18.10
C ALA A 34 1.83 12.96 17.81
N GLY A 35 2.91 13.68 17.53
CA GLY A 35 4.20 13.10 17.15
C GLY A 35 4.46 13.10 15.64
N ILE A 36 5.54 12.45 15.23
CA ILE A 36 5.97 12.37 13.84
C ILE A 36 5.31 11.17 13.16
N LEU A 37 4.80 11.39 11.95
CA LEU A 37 4.33 10.36 11.05
C LEU A 37 5.47 10.07 10.06
N TYR A 38 6.06 8.89 10.15
CA TYR A 38 7.17 8.48 9.29
C TYR A 38 6.62 7.63 8.14
N ASN A 39 6.83 8.07 6.90
CA ASN A 39 6.47 7.28 5.72
C ASN A 39 7.69 6.52 5.21
N GLU A 40 7.58 5.20 5.15
CA GLU A 40 8.51 4.36 4.41
C GLU A 40 7.87 4.01 3.07
N ASP A 41 8.67 4.19 2.02
CA ASP A 41 8.22 4.04 0.65
C ASP A 41 8.05 2.56 0.25
N ASP A 42 7.54 2.30 -0.96
CA ASP A 42 7.21 0.93 -1.39
C ASP A 42 8.42 0.06 -1.77
N SER A 43 9.62 0.64 -1.79
CA SER A 43 10.83 0.03 -2.37
C SER A 43 12.00 -0.07 -1.39
N ASN A 44 12.15 0.91 -0.50
CA ASN A 44 13.35 1.16 0.26
C ASN A 44 13.80 -0.05 1.08
N ARG A 45 12.89 -0.69 1.84
CA ARG A 45 13.22 -1.89 2.63
C ARG A 45 13.87 -3.03 1.83
N PHE A 46 13.52 -3.17 0.56
CA PHE A 46 14.05 -4.22 -0.31
C PHE A 46 15.41 -3.84 -0.91
N MET A 47 15.83 -2.58 -0.79
CA MET A 47 17.04 -2.03 -1.38
C MET A 47 18.22 -1.99 -0.40
N ILE A 48 17.97 -2.26 0.89
CA ILE A 48 18.95 -2.20 1.97
C ILE A 48 19.94 -3.37 1.87
N ASP A 49 19.43 -4.60 1.79
CA ASP A 49 20.25 -5.81 1.78
C ASP A 49 20.70 -6.20 0.38
N PRO A 50 21.83 -6.91 0.22
CA PRO A 50 22.22 -7.47 -1.07
C PRO A 50 21.11 -8.31 -1.72
N PRO A 51 21.09 -8.44 -3.06
CA PRO A 51 20.02 -9.16 -3.75
C PRO A 51 19.91 -10.63 -3.30
N GLY A 52 18.75 -11.02 -2.75
CA GLY A 52 18.51 -12.38 -2.26
C GLY A 52 19.08 -12.64 -0.86
N GLU A 53 19.54 -11.62 -0.17
CA GLU A 53 20.12 -11.73 1.17
C GLU A 53 19.25 -11.12 2.26
N MET A 54 18.16 -10.42 1.91
CA MET A 54 17.22 -9.84 2.89
C MET A 54 16.72 -10.88 3.90
N THR A 55 16.56 -10.45 5.15
CA THR A 55 15.98 -11.25 6.24
C THR A 55 15.06 -10.38 7.10
N THR A 56 14.29 -11.00 8.00
CA THR A 56 13.44 -10.27 8.95
C THR A 56 14.21 -9.30 9.86
N LYS A 57 15.52 -9.50 10.07
CA LYS A 57 16.35 -8.58 10.87
C LYS A 57 16.35 -7.16 10.34
N THR A 58 16.28 -6.99 9.02
CA THR A 58 16.20 -5.67 8.38
C THR A 58 14.85 -5.02 8.66
N LEU A 59 13.76 -5.80 8.63
CA LEU A 59 12.42 -5.34 8.98
C LEU A 59 12.32 -4.97 10.47
N ASP A 60 12.90 -5.79 11.36
CA ASP A 60 13.01 -5.49 12.78
C ASP A 60 13.73 -4.16 12.99
N LYS A 61 14.89 -3.99 12.36
CA LYS A 61 15.71 -2.78 12.47
C LYS A 61 14.97 -1.53 12.01
N LEU A 62 14.23 -1.59 10.90
CA LEU A 62 13.45 -0.45 10.39
C LEU A 62 12.44 0.08 11.43
N VAL A 63 11.82 -0.81 12.21
CA VAL A 63 10.87 -0.41 13.26
C VAL A 63 11.61 -0.05 14.56
N ASP A 64 12.60 -0.84 14.93
CA ASP A 64 13.34 -0.69 16.20
C ASP A 64 14.11 0.62 16.25
N ASP A 65 14.66 1.09 15.13
CA ASP A 65 15.36 2.38 15.03
C ASP A 65 14.41 3.58 15.28
N LEU A 66 13.08 3.39 15.14
CA LEU A 66 12.07 4.41 15.41
C LEU A 66 11.49 4.31 16.82
N ALA A 67 11.65 3.16 17.49
CA ALA A 67 11.10 2.92 18.81
C ALA A 67 11.74 3.86 19.86
N GLY A 68 10.91 4.47 20.71
CA GLY A 68 11.38 5.43 21.72
C GLY A 68 11.76 6.81 21.18
N THR A 69 11.61 7.05 19.87
CA THR A 69 11.74 8.39 19.27
C THR A 69 10.42 9.18 19.35
N HIS A 70 10.34 10.34 18.69
CA HIS A 70 9.09 11.09 18.54
C HIS A 70 8.16 10.55 17.43
N VAL A 71 8.56 9.49 16.72
CA VAL A 71 7.70 8.82 15.74
C VAL A 71 6.62 8.03 16.47
N THR A 72 5.37 8.37 16.19
CA THR A 72 4.20 7.70 16.79
C THR A 72 3.42 6.88 15.76
N THR A 73 3.65 7.15 14.48
CA THR A 73 2.98 6.46 13.37
C THR A 73 4.00 6.05 12.31
N TYR A 74 4.00 4.77 11.96
CA TYR A 74 4.75 4.22 10.83
C TYR A 74 3.76 4.02 9.67
N ILE A 75 3.94 4.80 8.60
CA ILE A 75 3.14 4.73 7.38
C ILE A 75 3.89 3.86 6.37
N ILE A 76 3.33 2.70 6.07
CA ILE A 76 3.91 1.63 5.27
C ILE A 76 3.32 1.75 3.86
N CYS A 77 4.12 2.20 2.89
CA CYS A 77 3.69 2.23 1.52
C CYS A 77 3.76 0.82 0.91
N CYS A 78 2.64 0.29 0.42
CA CYS A 78 2.58 -1.08 -0.09
C CYS A 78 2.51 -1.19 -1.62
N CYS A 79 2.54 -0.05 -2.33
CA CYS A 79 2.51 -0.06 -3.79
C CYS A 79 2.98 1.26 -4.43
N ALA A 80 3.42 1.13 -5.67
CA ALA A 80 3.38 2.16 -6.70
C ALA A 80 2.32 1.77 -7.73
N LYS A 81 2.68 1.54 -9.00
CA LYS A 81 1.77 0.91 -9.97
C LYS A 81 1.63 -0.61 -9.74
N ASN A 82 2.68 -1.23 -9.19
CA ASN A 82 2.72 -2.63 -8.78
C ASN A 82 2.65 -2.74 -7.25
N ALA A 83 2.07 -3.82 -6.74
CA ALA A 83 2.09 -4.17 -5.33
C ALA A 83 3.46 -4.74 -4.92
N ASN A 84 3.90 -4.45 -3.69
CA ASN A 84 5.12 -5.03 -3.12
C ASN A 84 4.85 -6.20 -2.15
N TYR A 85 3.72 -6.87 -2.35
CA TYR A 85 3.23 -8.03 -1.59
C TYR A 85 2.47 -8.96 -2.57
N PRO A 86 2.24 -10.24 -2.24
CA PRO A 86 1.60 -11.20 -3.14
C PRO A 86 0.09 -10.92 -3.31
N SER A 87 -0.23 -9.87 -4.06
CA SER A 87 -1.61 -9.44 -4.33
C SER A 87 -2.29 -10.36 -5.34
N GLU A 88 -3.56 -10.67 -5.10
CA GLU A 88 -4.41 -11.37 -6.08
C GLU A 88 -5.16 -10.41 -7.02
N ALA A 89 -5.13 -9.11 -6.72
CA ALA A 89 -5.89 -8.10 -7.45
C ALA A 89 -5.01 -7.18 -8.31
N TRP A 90 -3.73 -7.05 -7.98
CA TRP A 90 -2.77 -6.14 -8.64
C TRP A 90 -1.58 -6.94 -9.18
N SER A 91 -0.94 -6.43 -10.22
CA SER A 91 0.39 -6.90 -10.62
C SER A 91 1.37 -6.76 -9.46
N VAL A 92 2.24 -7.75 -9.29
CA VAL A 92 3.25 -7.78 -8.22
C VAL A 92 4.59 -7.37 -8.81
N TYR A 93 5.32 -6.51 -8.09
CA TYR A 93 6.66 -6.15 -8.52
C TYR A 93 7.57 -7.39 -8.55
N GLY A 94 8.37 -7.53 -9.60
CA GLY A 94 9.21 -8.71 -9.80
C GLY A 94 8.55 -9.83 -10.62
N ASP A 95 7.29 -9.66 -11.06
CA ASP A 95 6.68 -10.59 -12.02
C ASP A 95 7.55 -10.70 -13.28
N GLY A 96 8.00 -11.92 -13.61
CA GLY A 96 8.89 -12.18 -14.74
C GLY A 96 10.39 -12.01 -14.48
N PHE A 97 10.79 -11.63 -13.27
CA PHE A 97 12.19 -11.62 -12.84
C PHE A 97 12.71 -13.05 -12.59
N ASP A 98 13.88 -13.38 -13.15
CA ASP A 98 14.61 -14.62 -12.88
C ASP A 98 15.94 -14.30 -12.16
N PRO A 99 16.12 -14.74 -10.89
CA PRO A 99 17.34 -14.47 -10.14
C PRO A 99 18.58 -15.19 -10.68
N ASN A 100 18.41 -16.21 -11.54
CA ASN A 100 19.50 -16.97 -12.16
C ASN A 100 20.02 -16.33 -13.45
N LEU A 101 19.27 -15.39 -14.03
CA LEU A 101 19.69 -14.64 -15.20
C LEU A 101 20.41 -13.34 -14.79
N ASP A 102 21.28 -12.85 -15.66
CA ASP A 102 21.92 -11.56 -15.47
C ASP A 102 20.96 -10.38 -15.73
N ASN A 103 21.48 -9.16 -15.67
CA ASN A 103 20.68 -7.94 -15.86
C ASN A 103 20.35 -7.64 -17.33
N THR A 104 20.60 -8.57 -18.27
CA THR A 104 20.14 -8.48 -19.66
C THR A 104 18.78 -9.13 -19.88
N GLN A 105 18.23 -9.80 -18.87
CA GLN A 105 16.94 -10.49 -18.93
C GLN A 105 15.76 -9.54 -19.29
N PRO A 106 14.69 -10.08 -19.91
CA PRO A 106 13.55 -9.27 -20.38
C PRO A 106 12.86 -8.44 -19.31
N PHE A 107 12.89 -8.88 -18.04
CA PHE A 107 12.28 -8.16 -16.92
C PHE A 107 12.61 -6.67 -16.93
N PHE A 108 13.87 -6.29 -17.19
CA PHE A 108 14.31 -4.89 -17.10
C PHE A 108 13.83 -3.98 -18.24
N GLY A 109 13.23 -4.50 -19.30
CA GLY A 109 12.69 -3.69 -20.41
C GLY A 109 13.66 -2.64 -20.94
N ASP A 110 13.18 -1.40 -21.03
CA ASP A 110 13.90 -0.23 -21.55
C ASP A 110 14.82 0.44 -20.52
N VAL A 111 14.90 -0.07 -19.29
CA VAL A 111 15.70 0.56 -18.23
C VAL A 111 17.18 0.57 -18.60
N ASP A 112 17.84 1.71 -18.41
CA ASP A 112 19.29 1.85 -18.62
C ASP A 112 20.08 0.81 -17.79
N PRO A 113 21.11 0.15 -18.35
CA PRO A 113 21.89 -0.85 -17.63
C PRO A 113 22.39 -0.40 -16.24
N ALA A 114 22.75 0.87 -16.06
CA ALA A 114 23.23 1.40 -14.78
C ALA A 114 22.13 1.45 -13.70
N GLY A 115 20.85 1.46 -14.09
CA GLY A 115 19.70 1.44 -13.18
C GLY A 115 19.25 0.03 -12.76
N ARG A 116 19.72 -1.02 -13.46
CA ARG A 116 19.18 -2.39 -13.30
C ARG A 116 19.59 -3.06 -11.98
N ASP A 117 20.75 -2.72 -11.43
CA ASP A 117 21.24 -3.32 -10.18
C ASP A 117 20.31 -3.05 -8.99
N GLY A 118 19.76 -1.85 -8.92
CA GLY A 118 18.77 -1.50 -7.90
C GLY A 118 17.48 -2.30 -8.06
N LEU A 119 16.92 -2.31 -9.28
CA LEU A 119 15.70 -3.05 -9.58
C LEU A 119 15.85 -4.56 -9.32
N ARG A 120 17.03 -5.13 -9.64
CA ARG A 120 17.40 -6.52 -9.32
C ARG A 120 17.34 -6.77 -7.82
N ARG A 121 17.94 -5.88 -7.03
CA ARG A 121 17.99 -6.00 -5.57
C ARG A 121 16.59 -6.05 -4.99
N TRP A 122 15.74 -5.10 -5.40
CA TRP A 122 14.34 -5.08 -4.99
C TRP A 122 13.63 -6.38 -5.37
N ALA A 123 13.69 -6.79 -6.63
CA ALA A 123 12.92 -7.93 -7.13
C ALA A 123 13.35 -9.23 -6.45
N HIS A 124 14.67 -9.44 -6.30
CA HIS A 124 15.21 -10.64 -5.68
C HIS A 124 14.88 -10.72 -4.18
N ASN A 125 14.95 -9.59 -3.46
CA ASN A 125 14.61 -9.57 -2.05
C ASN A 125 13.10 -9.76 -1.81
N LEU A 126 12.24 -9.14 -2.61
CA LEU A 126 10.79 -9.38 -2.53
C LEU A 126 10.45 -10.83 -2.85
N GLN A 127 11.03 -11.41 -3.90
CA GLN A 127 10.84 -12.81 -4.28
C GLN A 127 11.28 -13.75 -3.15
N LYS A 128 12.45 -13.50 -2.54
CA LYS A 128 12.94 -14.29 -1.40
C LYS A 128 11.97 -14.26 -0.24
N MET A 129 11.59 -13.07 0.24
CA MET A 129 10.72 -12.94 1.41
C MET A 129 9.36 -13.63 1.15
N THR A 130 8.84 -13.48 -0.07
CA THR A 130 7.60 -14.15 -0.49
C THR A 130 7.75 -15.67 -0.52
N ALA A 131 8.87 -16.20 -1.04
CA ALA A 131 9.15 -17.63 -1.08
C ALA A 131 9.33 -18.24 0.32
N GLU A 132 9.80 -17.45 1.29
CA GLU A 132 9.87 -17.83 2.71
C GLU A 132 8.51 -17.68 3.44
N GLY A 133 7.46 -17.23 2.75
CA GLY A 133 6.12 -17.03 3.32
C GLY A 133 5.98 -15.77 4.16
N ILE A 134 6.87 -14.79 3.97
CA ILE A 134 6.92 -13.56 4.76
C ILE A 134 6.33 -12.40 3.95
N ASP A 135 5.14 -11.96 4.36
CA ASP A 135 4.61 -10.65 3.95
C ASP A 135 5.30 -9.55 4.77
N THR A 136 6.17 -8.77 4.11
CA THR A 136 6.96 -7.73 4.79
C THR A 136 6.10 -6.61 5.36
N ASN A 137 4.94 -6.31 4.76
CA ASN A 137 4.02 -5.30 5.28
C ASN A 137 3.36 -5.80 6.56
N ALA A 138 2.84 -7.03 6.56
CA ALA A 138 2.27 -7.65 7.74
C ALA A 138 3.29 -7.75 8.88
N TYR A 139 4.52 -8.14 8.57
CA TYR A 139 5.61 -8.23 9.54
C TYR A 139 5.92 -6.87 10.20
N ILE A 140 6.07 -5.80 9.40
CA ILE A 140 6.30 -4.45 9.94
C ILE A 140 5.11 -3.98 10.77
N ILE A 141 3.87 -4.28 10.37
CA ILE A 141 2.66 -3.96 11.14
C ILE A 141 2.72 -4.60 12.54
N GLU A 142 3.03 -5.90 12.61
CA GLU A 142 3.12 -6.63 13.87
C GLU A 142 4.23 -6.07 14.74
N ARG A 143 5.43 -5.90 14.19
CA ARG A 143 6.57 -5.34 14.92
C ARG A 143 6.30 -3.91 15.42
N SER A 144 5.61 -3.09 14.63
CA SER A 144 5.23 -1.73 15.04
C SER A 144 4.33 -1.74 16.27
N ARG A 145 3.36 -2.66 16.31
CA ARG A 145 2.48 -2.84 17.49
C ARG A 145 3.26 -3.27 18.72
N GLU A 146 4.23 -4.19 18.57
CA GLU A 146 5.12 -4.60 19.67
C GLU A 146 5.93 -3.42 20.24
N LYS A 147 6.30 -2.45 19.39
CA LYS A 147 7.05 -1.25 19.78
C LYS A 147 6.19 -0.06 20.19
N GLY A 148 4.87 -0.21 20.22
CA GLY A 148 3.95 0.88 20.56
C GLY A 148 3.86 1.99 19.51
N ILE A 149 4.22 1.69 18.25
CA ILE A 149 4.09 2.59 17.11
C ILE A 149 2.81 2.21 16.35
N SER A 150 1.98 3.19 15.99
CA SER A 150 0.75 2.94 15.23
C SER A 150 1.11 2.62 13.76
N PRO A 151 0.84 1.41 13.24
CA PRO A 151 1.07 1.12 11.83
C PRO A 151 -0.11 1.57 10.97
N TRP A 152 0.19 2.20 9.84
CA TRP A 152 -0.78 2.62 8.83
C TRP A 152 -0.32 2.16 7.45
N ILE A 153 -1.25 1.90 6.54
CA ILE A 153 -0.94 1.64 5.14
C ILE A 153 -1.09 2.94 4.34
N SER A 154 -0.18 3.17 3.39
CA SER A 154 -0.28 4.20 2.37
C SER A 154 -0.31 3.59 0.98
N ILE A 155 -1.14 4.16 0.11
CA ILE A 155 -1.32 3.76 -1.28
C ILE A 155 -0.88 4.93 -2.15
N ARG A 156 0.07 4.70 -3.07
CA ARG A 156 0.36 5.67 -4.13
C ARG A 156 -0.73 5.59 -5.18
N MET A 157 -1.56 6.62 -5.24
CA MET A 157 -2.76 6.59 -6.08
C MET A 157 -2.47 6.67 -7.58
N ASN A 158 -1.32 7.23 -7.98
CA ASN A 158 -1.01 7.47 -9.39
C ASN A 158 0.50 7.69 -9.61
N ASP A 159 1.33 6.75 -9.12
CA ASP A 159 2.78 6.82 -9.33
C ASP A 159 3.13 6.82 -10.83
N ALA A 160 4.20 7.52 -11.21
CA ALA A 160 4.62 7.70 -12.60
C ALA A 160 6.16 7.71 -12.75
N HIS A 161 6.88 7.01 -11.87
CA HIS A 161 8.28 6.71 -12.12
C HIS A 161 8.43 5.99 -13.46
N ASP A 162 9.55 6.23 -14.14
CA ASP A 162 9.81 5.73 -15.50
C ASP A 162 8.74 6.09 -16.54
N ALA A 163 7.95 7.13 -16.31
CA ALA A 163 6.96 7.65 -17.26
C ALA A 163 7.44 7.77 -18.73
N PRO A 164 8.71 8.16 -19.01
CA PRO A 164 9.20 8.21 -20.39
C PRO A 164 9.47 6.83 -21.03
N LEU A 165 9.65 5.77 -20.23
CA LEU A 165 9.94 4.43 -20.71
C LEU A 165 8.65 3.74 -21.15
N LYS A 166 8.70 3.03 -22.28
CA LYS A 166 7.56 2.26 -22.77
C LYS A 166 7.41 0.97 -21.96
N GLU A 167 8.53 0.31 -21.69
CA GLU A 167 8.59 -0.91 -20.89
C GLU A 167 9.53 -0.69 -19.69
N SER A 168 8.98 -0.76 -18.46
CA SER A 168 9.73 -0.72 -17.21
C SER A 168 9.13 -1.70 -16.21
N PRO A 169 9.94 -2.37 -15.37
CA PRO A 169 9.45 -3.14 -14.22
C PRO A 169 8.53 -2.38 -13.27
N LEU A 170 8.63 -1.04 -13.26
CA LEU A 170 7.81 -0.19 -12.39
C LEU A 170 6.40 0.03 -12.94
N HIS A 171 6.16 -0.30 -14.22
CA HIS A 171 4.85 -0.22 -14.83
C HIS A 171 4.05 -1.48 -14.56
N SER A 172 2.78 -1.31 -14.18
CA SER A 172 1.87 -2.45 -14.10
C SER A 172 1.41 -2.88 -15.48
N ARG A 173 1.01 -4.15 -15.61
CA ARG A 173 0.46 -4.64 -16.87
C ARG A 173 -0.76 -3.85 -17.31
N PHE A 174 -1.64 -3.51 -16.38
CA PHE A 174 -2.80 -2.66 -16.67
C PHE A 174 -2.39 -1.31 -17.28
N PHE A 175 -1.37 -0.66 -16.73
CA PHE A 175 -0.87 0.61 -17.24
C PHE A 175 -0.28 0.52 -18.66
N MET A 176 0.41 -0.58 -18.96
CA MET A 176 1.02 -0.82 -20.27
C MET A 176 -0.04 -1.20 -21.33
N ASP A 177 -0.99 -2.07 -20.96
CA ASP A 177 -2.01 -2.60 -21.86
C ASP A 177 -3.14 -1.59 -22.15
N HIS A 178 -3.32 -0.57 -21.31
CA HIS A 178 -4.41 0.41 -21.40
C HIS A 178 -3.95 1.88 -21.50
N PRO A 179 -3.24 2.29 -22.57
CA PRO A 179 -2.84 3.68 -22.77
C PRO A 179 -4.03 4.65 -22.91
N GLU A 180 -5.22 4.16 -23.24
CA GLU A 180 -6.46 4.94 -23.34
C GLU A 180 -6.93 5.54 -22.01
N PHE A 181 -6.49 4.99 -20.88
CA PHE A 181 -6.80 5.51 -19.54
C PHE A 181 -5.79 6.53 -19.03
N ARG A 182 -4.85 6.98 -19.87
CA ARG A 182 -3.91 8.04 -19.49
C ARG A 182 -4.60 9.40 -19.60
N ARG A 183 -4.27 10.32 -18.69
CA ARG A 183 -4.75 11.72 -18.66
C ARG A 183 -4.65 12.42 -20.01
N LYS A 184 -3.63 12.09 -20.81
CA LYS A 184 -3.49 12.59 -22.17
C LYS A 184 -3.13 11.46 -23.13
N THR A 185 -4.00 11.25 -24.11
CA THR A 185 -3.74 10.40 -25.26
C THR A 185 -3.02 11.21 -26.35
N GLY A 186 -1.86 10.74 -26.83
CA GLY A 186 -1.11 11.38 -27.93
C GLY A 186 0.26 11.91 -27.51
N SER A 187 0.60 13.15 -27.86
CA SER A 187 1.91 13.72 -27.57
C SER A 187 2.12 13.95 -26.07
N VAL A 188 3.05 13.19 -25.50
CA VAL A 188 3.51 13.33 -24.10
C VAL A 188 4.47 14.51 -24.02
N GLY A 189 4.10 15.55 -23.27
CA GLY A 189 4.92 16.73 -23.03
C GLY A 189 5.49 16.80 -21.61
N ALA A 190 4.79 16.20 -20.64
CA ALA A 190 5.21 16.08 -19.25
C ALA A 190 5.03 14.64 -18.75
N TRP A 191 5.80 14.23 -17.73
CA TRP A 191 5.64 12.91 -17.12
C TRP A 191 4.25 12.69 -16.51
N THR A 192 3.56 13.76 -16.09
CA THR A 192 2.18 13.69 -15.57
C THR A 192 1.13 13.43 -16.66
N ASP A 193 1.48 13.58 -17.94
CA ASP A 193 0.56 13.32 -19.06
C ASP A 193 0.26 11.83 -19.20
N VAL A 194 1.20 10.97 -18.76
CA VAL A 194 1.03 9.52 -18.81
C VAL A 194 0.41 8.93 -17.54
N CYS A 195 0.17 9.71 -16.48
CA CYS A 195 -0.61 9.25 -15.32
C CYS A 195 -2.02 8.78 -15.73
N LEU A 196 -2.64 7.89 -14.95
CA LEU A 196 -4.01 7.42 -15.21
C LEU A 196 -5.06 8.49 -14.84
N ASP A 197 -6.23 8.49 -15.50
CA ASP A 197 -7.39 9.38 -15.26
C ASP A 197 -8.69 8.60 -15.04
#